data_AF-A0AA86XWQ3-F1
#
_entry.id   AF-A0AA86XWQ3-F1
#
_cell.length_a   1.000
_cell.length_b   1.000
_cell.length_c   1.000
_cell.angle_alpha   90.00
_cell.angle_beta   90.00
_cell.angle_gamma   90.00
#
_symmetry.space_group_name_H-M   'P 1'
#
loop_
_entity.id
_entity.type
_entity.pdbx_description
1 polymer ?
#
loop_
_entity_poly.entity_id
_entity_poly.type
_entity_poly.pdbx_seq_one_letter_code
_entity_poly.pdbx_strand_id
1 'polypeptide(L)'
;MEHLPSEVIEIVPELQKIYPQLFDGDAIEVRTVLPERTFWEKATILHHEANRPEELGIPKRYARHYYDLVCIGNSLDKERLFKNSELLEKVVQFKQKFYPRKWAKYEEATIKTIRLMPDEYCLKEIKEDYQDMSEMFFGDYPSFEDLMDSVLELEKEIHKIN
;
A
#
# COMPACT_ATOMS: atom_id res chain seq x y z
N MET A 1 6.17 -21.94 -9.67
CA MET A 1 5.77 -21.00 -8.61
C MET A 1 6.45 -19.68 -8.91
N GLU A 2 5.74 -18.57 -8.91
CA GLU A 2 6.35 -17.25 -9.04
C GLU A 2 7.18 -17.00 -7.78
N HIS A 3 8.48 -16.75 -7.92
CA HIS A 3 9.33 -16.38 -6.79
C HIS A 3 9.02 -14.93 -6.43
N LEU A 4 8.39 -14.71 -5.27
CA LEU A 4 8.20 -13.37 -4.74
C LEU A 4 9.58 -12.76 -4.42
N PRO A 5 9.88 -11.55 -4.93
CA PRO A 5 11.15 -10.91 -4.60
C PRO A 5 11.19 -10.65 -3.09
N SER A 6 12.29 -11.04 -2.46
CA SER A 6 12.45 -10.98 -1.00
C SER A 6 13.85 -10.54 -0.61
N GLU A 7 13.96 -9.90 0.54
CA GLU A 7 15.22 -9.52 1.17
C GLU A 7 15.23 -9.99 2.63
N VAL A 8 16.43 -10.12 3.21
CA VAL A 8 16.59 -10.36 4.65
C VAL A 8 16.81 -9.00 5.30
N ILE A 9 15.99 -8.68 6.29
CA ILE A 9 16.13 -7.46 7.09
C ILE A 9 16.39 -7.85 8.54
N GLU A 10 17.13 -6.99 9.24
CA GLU A 10 17.28 -7.07 10.69
C GLU A 10 16.14 -6.31 11.36
N ILE A 11 15.44 -6.96 12.29
CA ILE A 11 14.44 -6.33 13.14
C ILE A 11 14.89 -6.37 14.59
N VAL A 12 14.63 -5.28 15.31
CA VAL A 12 14.92 -5.16 16.75
C VAL A 12 13.60 -4.98 17.48
N PRO A 13 13.26 -5.85 18.46
CA PRO A 13 12.07 -5.67 19.28
C PRO A 13 12.06 -4.33 20.01
N GLU A 14 10.91 -3.69 20.08
CA GLU A 14 10.77 -2.40 20.78
C GLU A 14 11.06 -2.51 22.27
N LEU A 15 10.77 -3.66 22.87
CA LEU A 15 11.16 -3.97 24.24
C LEU A 15 12.69 -4.03 24.43
N GLN A 16 13.44 -4.47 23.41
CA GLN A 16 14.90 -4.50 23.48
C GLN A 16 15.50 -3.10 23.45
N LYS A 17 14.87 -2.16 22.74
CA LYS A 17 15.28 -0.75 22.74
C LYS A 17 15.15 -0.10 24.13
N ILE A 18 14.19 -0.55 24.94
CA ILE A 18 13.91 -0.01 26.28
C ILE A 18 14.65 -0.81 27.37
N TYR A 19 14.73 -2.13 27.22
CA TYR A 19 15.32 -3.06 28.19
C TYR A 19 16.35 -3.99 27.53
N PRO A 20 17.46 -3.45 27.00
CA PRO A 20 18.44 -4.24 26.25
C PRO A 20 19.03 -5.40 27.07
N GLN A 21 19.10 -5.25 28.40
CA GLN A 21 19.60 -6.28 29.33
C GLN A 21 18.74 -7.55 29.41
N LEU A 22 17.51 -7.54 28.88
CA LEU A 22 16.61 -8.70 28.89
C LEU A 22 16.74 -9.57 27.64
N PHE A 23 17.58 -9.18 26.68
CA PHE A 23 17.71 -9.83 25.38
C PHE A 23 19.15 -10.26 25.11
N ASP A 24 19.30 -11.42 24.49
CA ASP A 24 20.57 -11.89 23.93
C ASP A 24 20.63 -11.58 22.43
N GLY A 25 21.72 -10.97 21.96
CA GLY A 25 21.92 -10.58 20.56
C GLY A 25 21.39 -9.19 20.22
N ASP A 26 21.76 -8.68 19.05
CA ASP A 26 21.48 -7.28 18.66
C ASP A 26 20.24 -7.12 17.77
N ALA A 27 19.89 -8.15 16.99
CA ALA A 27 18.76 -8.15 16.08
C ALA A 27 18.31 -9.58 15.70
N ILE A 28 17.15 -9.67 15.07
CA ILE A 28 16.62 -10.90 14.48
C ILE A 28 16.57 -10.73 12.96
N GLU A 29 17.20 -11.65 12.23
CA GLU A 29 17.11 -11.70 10.77
C GLU A 29 15.77 -12.30 10.32
N VAL A 30 15.02 -11.55 9.50
CA VAL A 30 13.74 -12.01 8.95
C VAL A 30 13.73 -11.81 7.44
N ARG A 31 13.37 -12.87 6.71
CA ARG A 31 13.10 -12.80 5.27
C ARG A 31 11.73 -12.16 5.04
N THR A 32 11.72 -11.03 4.36
CA THR A 32 10.51 -10.26 4.04
C THR A 32 10.35 -10.09 2.53
N VAL A 33 9.11 -9.84 2.08
CA VAL A 33 8.85 -9.44 0.70
C VAL A 33 9.42 -8.04 0.48
N LEU A 34 9.98 -7.77 -0.70
CA LEU A 34 10.49 -6.44 -1.03
C LEU A 34 9.42 -5.35 -0.77
N PRO A 35 9.76 -4.25 -0.09
CA PRO A 35 8.84 -3.14 0.12
C PRO A 35 8.26 -2.58 -1.18
N GLU A 36 9.04 -2.55 -2.27
CA GLU A 36 8.60 -2.14 -3.61
C GLU A 36 7.48 -3.04 -4.15
N ARG A 37 7.58 -4.36 -3.91
CA ARG A 37 6.52 -5.29 -4.29
C ARG A 37 5.25 -5.01 -3.48
N THR A 38 5.39 -4.77 -2.19
CA THR A 38 4.26 -4.44 -1.30
C THR A 38 3.60 -3.12 -1.72
N PHE A 39 4.39 -2.11 -2.10
CA PHE A 39 3.90 -0.84 -2.63
C PHE A 39 2.97 -1.04 -3.83
N TRP A 40 3.41 -1.78 -4.85
CA TRP A 40 2.59 -2.04 -6.04
C TRP A 40 1.38 -2.93 -5.75
N GLU A 41 1.46 -3.84 -4.78
CA GLU A 41 0.29 -4.60 -4.30
C GLU A 41 -0.75 -3.71 -3.64
N LYS A 42 -0.32 -2.71 -2.85
CA LYS A 42 -1.24 -1.73 -2.25
C LYS A 42 -1.80 -0.77 -3.31
N ALA A 43 -0.98 -0.29 -4.23
CA ALA A 43 -1.41 0.58 -5.33
C ALA A 43 -2.50 -0.09 -6.19
N THR A 44 -2.34 -1.38 -6.51
CA THR A 44 -3.37 -2.14 -7.26
C THR A 44 -4.62 -2.45 -6.45
N ILE A 45 -4.54 -2.52 -5.10
CA ILE A 45 -5.73 -2.58 -4.24
C ILE A 45 -6.49 -1.25 -4.32
N LEU A 46 -5.80 -0.11 -4.23
CA LEU A 46 -6.43 1.20 -4.37
C LEU A 46 -7.03 1.38 -5.78
N HIS A 47 -6.36 0.90 -6.82
CA HIS A 47 -6.92 0.89 -8.18
C HIS A 47 -8.21 0.08 -8.29
N HIS A 48 -8.24 -1.09 -7.65
CA HIS A 48 -9.45 -1.88 -7.55
C HIS A 48 -10.54 -1.04 -6.86
N GLU A 49 -10.29 -0.45 -5.69
CA GLU A 49 -11.28 0.36 -4.98
C GLU A 49 -11.72 1.63 -5.74
N ALA A 50 -10.81 2.27 -6.49
CA ALA A 50 -11.11 3.44 -7.31
C ALA A 50 -12.03 3.15 -8.50
N ASN A 51 -12.19 1.87 -8.87
CA ASN A 51 -13.12 1.42 -9.90
C ASN A 51 -14.33 0.65 -9.33
N ARG A 52 -14.53 0.68 -8.00
CA ARG A 52 -15.65 0.04 -7.33
C ARG A 52 -16.97 0.68 -7.77
N PRO A 53 -17.96 -0.07 -8.27
CA PRO A 53 -19.30 0.45 -8.56
C PRO A 53 -19.99 1.02 -7.31
N GLU A 54 -20.78 2.08 -7.49
CA GLU A 54 -21.49 2.79 -6.41
C GLU A 54 -22.44 1.88 -5.61
N GLU A 55 -22.98 0.84 -6.25
CA GLU A 55 -23.92 -0.09 -5.61
C GLU A 55 -23.23 -1.06 -4.64
N LEU A 56 -21.90 -1.10 -4.61
CA LEU A 56 -21.11 -1.98 -3.76
C LEU A 56 -20.45 -1.19 -2.63
N GLY A 57 -20.87 -1.41 -1.39
CA GLY A 57 -20.24 -0.80 -0.22
C GLY A 57 -18.77 -1.20 -0.01
N ILE A 58 -18.01 -0.33 0.64
CA ILE A 58 -16.61 -0.53 1.02
C ILE A 58 -16.52 -1.57 2.15
N PRO A 59 -15.63 -2.58 2.05
CA PRO A 59 -15.44 -3.53 3.13
C PRO A 59 -14.80 -2.84 4.33
N LYS A 60 -15.08 -3.34 5.55
CA LYS A 60 -14.44 -2.81 6.76
C LYS A 60 -12.93 -3.01 6.73
N ARG A 61 -12.23 -2.10 7.40
CA ARG A 61 -10.77 -2.07 7.57
C ARG A 61 -10.00 -1.96 6.27
N TYR A 62 -10.58 -1.33 5.25
CA TYR A 62 -9.94 -1.09 3.97
C TYR A 62 -9.18 0.23 3.92
N ALA A 63 -9.54 1.21 4.75
CA ALA A 63 -8.85 2.49 4.84
C ALA A 63 -7.36 2.33 5.19
N ARG A 64 -6.97 1.26 5.92
CA ARG A 64 -5.55 0.92 6.15
C ARG A 64 -4.75 0.77 4.87
N HIS A 65 -5.35 0.39 3.74
CA HIS A 65 -4.60 0.20 2.51
C HIS A 65 -4.09 1.53 1.97
N TYR A 66 -4.87 2.60 2.15
CA TYR A 66 -4.47 3.97 1.83
C TYR A 66 -3.33 4.41 2.75
N TYR A 67 -3.47 4.20 4.07
CA TYR A 67 -2.43 4.50 5.05
C TYR A 67 -1.12 3.73 4.78
N ASP A 68 -1.21 2.41 4.62
CA ASP A 68 -0.06 1.55 4.34
C ASP A 68 0.69 1.99 3.07
N LEU A 69 -0.03 2.35 2.00
CA LEU A 69 0.57 2.81 0.75
C LEU A 69 1.36 4.11 0.96
N VAL A 70 0.77 5.07 1.66
CA VAL A 70 1.41 6.37 1.95
C VAL A 70 2.61 6.18 2.87
N CYS A 71 2.53 5.34 3.90
CA CYS A 71 3.67 5.01 4.76
C CYS A 71 4.81 4.39 3.97
N ILE A 72 4.54 3.44 3.06
CA ILE A 72 5.60 2.83 2.24
C ILE A 72 6.18 3.86 1.27
N GLY A 73 5.32 4.66 0.62
CA GLY A 73 5.73 5.70 -0.32
C GLY A 73 6.59 6.81 0.31
N ASN A 74 6.37 7.11 1.60
CA ASN A 74 7.10 8.14 2.33
C ASN A 74 8.29 7.62 3.14
N SER A 75 8.33 6.33 3.48
CA SER A 75 9.45 5.73 4.26
C SER A 75 10.61 5.24 3.39
N LEU A 76 10.37 5.07 2.09
CA LEU A 76 11.40 4.63 1.14
C LEU A 76 11.85 5.78 0.25
N ASP A 77 13.06 5.63 -0.27
CA ASP A 77 13.49 6.44 -1.41
C ASP A 77 12.54 6.18 -2.60
N LYS A 78 11.76 7.20 -2.98
CA LYS A 78 10.82 7.12 -4.10
C LYS A 78 11.50 6.72 -5.39
N GLU A 79 12.78 7.08 -5.59
CA GLU A 79 13.53 6.60 -6.74
C GLU A 79 13.66 5.07 -6.76
N ARG A 80 13.88 4.45 -5.58
CA ARG A 80 13.99 3.00 -5.46
C ARG A 80 12.67 2.32 -5.78
N LEU A 81 11.54 2.86 -5.31
CA LEU A 81 10.20 2.39 -5.67
C LEU A 81 9.96 2.44 -7.17
N PHE A 82 10.26 3.59 -7.79
CA PHE A 82 9.93 3.86 -9.19
C PHE A 82 10.88 3.18 -10.18
N LYS A 83 12.15 2.93 -9.82
CA LYS A 83 13.08 2.10 -10.61
C LYS A 83 12.59 0.66 -10.77
N ASN A 84 11.75 0.18 -9.86
CA ASN A 84 11.15 -1.15 -9.89
C ASN A 84 9.71 -1.14 -10.44
N SER A 85 9.37 -0.21 -11.33
CA SER A 85 8.03 -0.09 -11.93
C SER A 85 7.57 -1.34 -12.68
N GLU A 86 8.49 -2.18 -13.18
CA GLU A 86 8.19 -3.48 -13.78
C GLU A 86 7.47 -4.45 -12.82
N LEU A 87 7.57 -4.23 -11.50
CA LEU A 87 6.84 -5.02 -10.51
C LEU A 87 5.33 -4.78 -10.59
N LEU A 88 4.87 -3.61 -11.04
CA LEU A 88 3.46 -3.33 -11.25
C LEU A 88 2.85 -4.34 -12.24
N GLU A 89 3.50 -4.58 -13.37
CA GLU A 89 3.00 -5.52 -14.38
C GLU A 89 2.89 -6.94 -13.81
N LYS A 90 3.90 -7.39 -13.05
CA LYS A 90 3.88 -8.69 -12.38
C LYS A 90 2.74 -8.80 -11.36
N VAL A 91 2.49 -7.73 -10.59
CA VAL A 91 1.36 -7.67 -9.65
C VAL A 91 0.02 -7.74 -10.39
N VAL A 92 -0.13 -6.98 -11.47
CA VAL A 92 -1.35 -6.96 -12.31
C VAL A 92 -1.64 -8.34 -12.89
N GLN A 93 -0.64 -8.98 -13.51
CA GLN A 93 -0.78 -10.33 -14.06
C GLN A 93 -1.19 -11.34 -12.98
N PHE A 94 -0.59 -11.25 -11.78
CA PHE A 94 -0.96 -12.09 -10.64
C PHE A 94 -2.41 -11.84 -10.20
N LYS A 95 -2.84 -10.58 -10.05
CA LYS A 95 -4.21 -10.21 -9.66
C LYS A 95 -5.24 -10.68 -10.69
N GLN A 96 -4.99 -10.50 -11.98
CA GLN A 96 -5.85 -10.98 -13.05
C GLN A 96 -6.04 -12.50 -13.02
N LYS A 97 -4.96 -13.24 -12.71
CA LYS A 97 -4.98 -14.70 -12.68
C LYS A 97 -5.70 -15.27 -11.45
N PHE A 98 -5.43 -14.71 -10.26
CA PHE A 98 -5.86 -15.32 -8.99
C PHE A 98 -7.03 -14.61 -8.32
N TYR A 99 -7.25 -13.33 -8.63
CA TYR A 99 -8.31 -12.51 -8.06
C TYR A 99 -9.14 -11.80 -9.15
N PRO A 100 -9.61 -12.52 -10.18
CA PRO A 100 -10.30 -11.89 -11.31
C PRO A 100 -11.57 -11.19 -10.83
N ARG A 101 -11.70 -9.92 -11.20
CA ARG A 101 -12.86 -9.10 -10.86
C ARG A 101 -13.07 -8.04 -11.93
N LYS A 102 -14.16 -8.16 -12.69
CA LYS A 102 -14.40 -7.37 -13.89
C LYS A 102 -14.34 -5.85 -13.65
N TRP A 103 -14.90 -5.39 -12.53
CA TRP A 103 -14.92 -3.97 -12.21
C TRP A 103 -13.59 -3.45 -11.66
N ALA A 104 -12.64 -4.32 -11.30
CA ALA A 104 -11.34 -3.88 -10.78
C ALA A 104 -10.41 -3.32 -11.86
N LYS A 105 -10.71 -3.59 -13.14
CA LYS A 105 -9.99 -3.09 -14.31
C LYS A 105 -8.47 -3.22 -14.23
N TYR A 106 -7.96 -4.35 -13.74
CA TYR A 106 -6.52 -4.55 -13.56
C TYR A 106 -5.71 -4.34 -14.84
N GLU A 107 -6.29 -4.63 -16.00
CA GLU A 107 -5.72 -4.37 -17.33
C GLU A 107 -5.45 -2.88 -17.60
N GLU A 108 -6.14 -1.97 -16.91
CA GLU A 108 -5.94 -0.52 -16.97
C GLU A 108 -4.95 -0.03 -15.90
N ALA A 109 -4.47 -0.88 -14.99
CA ALA A 109 -3.54 -0.50 -13.92
C ALA A 109 -2.09 -0.41 -14.42
N THR A 110 -1.83 0.54 -15.33
CA THR A 110 -0.48 0.85 -15.83
C THR A 110 0.10 2.07 -15.13
N ILE A 111 1.39 2.31 -15.28
CA ILE A 111 2.06 3.52 -14.77
C ILE A 111 1.35 4.80 -15.23
N LYS A 112 0.73 4.82 -16.43
CA LYS A 112 0.07 6.03 -16.96
C LYS A 112 -1.40 6.17 -16.59
N THR A 113 -2.02 5.10 -16.11
CA THR A 113 -3.49 5.01 -15.98
C THR A 113 -3.95 4.45 -14.64
N ILE A 114 -3.02 4.06 -13.76
CA ILE A 114 -3.36 3.61 -12.42
C ILE A 114 -4.05 4.75 -11.67
N ARG A 115 -5.33 4.52 -11.35
CA ARG A 115 -6.11 5.32 -10.42
C ARG A 115 -5.83 4.83 -9.00
N LEU A 116 -5.58 5.74 -8.07
CA LEU A 116 -5.49 5.49 -6.62
C LEU A 116 -6.59 6.24 -5.89
N MET A 117 -6.95 7.43 -6.39
CA MET A 117 -8.04 8.23 -5.84
C MET A 117 -9.40 7.60 -6.15
N PRO A 118 -10.23 7.34 -5.12
CA PRO A 118 -11.58 6.84 -5.31
C PRO A 118 -12.54 7.96 -5.74
N ASP A 119 -13.67 7.58 -6.32
CA ASP A 119 -14.76 8.50 -6.60
C ASP A 119 -15.44 8.98 -5.28
N GLU A 120 -16.16 10.10 -5.33
CA GLU A 120 -16.64 10.81 -4.14
C GLU A 120 -17.54 9.96 -3.22
N TYR A 121 -18.37 9.07 -3.78
CA TYR A 121 -19.22 8.18 -3.00
C TYR A 121 -18.39 7.19 -2.16
N CYS A 122 -17.35 6.59 -2.74
CA CYS A 122 -16.42 5.70 -2.04
C CYS A 122 -15.62 6.48 -0.98
N LEU A 123 -15.23 7.73 -1.29
CA LEU A 123 -14.42 8.55 -0.39
C LEU A 123 -15.09 8.74 0.97
N LYS A 124 -16.41 8.92 1.00
CA LYS A 124 -17.17 9.07 2.25
C LYS A 124 -17.11 7.80 3.11
N GLU A 125 -17.34 6.64 2.52
CA GLU A 125 -17.28 5.36 3.24
C GLU A 125 -15.86 5.05 3.72
N ILE A 126 -14.84 5.37 2.92
CA ILE A 126 -13.44 5.20 3.31
C ILE A 126 -13.08 6.14 4.48
N LYS A 127 -13.63 7.35 4.52
CA LYS A 127 -13.43 8.29 5.65
C LYS A 127 -14.03 7.74 6.95
N GLU A 128 -15.23 7.20 6.89
CA GLU A 128 -15.89 6.56 8.04
C GLU A 128 -15.06 5.36 8.53
N ASP A 129 -14.63 4.49 7.61
CA ASP A 129 -13.75 3.36 7.94
C ASP A 129 -12.40 3.81 8.52
N TYR A 130 -11.81 4.89 7.99
CA TYR A 130 -10.55 5.45 8.51
C TYR A 130 -10.67 5.90 9.97
N GLN A 131 -11.78 6.55 10.32
CA GLN A 131 -12.05 6.99 11.69
C GLN A 131 -12.21 5.80 12.65
N ASP A 132 -12.93 4.77 12.22
CA ASP A 132 -13.09 3.50 12.95
C ASP A 132 -11.75 2.78 13.16
N MET A 133 -10.77 3.02 12.29
CA MET A 133 -9.43 2.43 12.35
C MET A 133 -8.42 3.25 13.16
N SER A 134 -8.78 4.40 13.71
CA SER A 134 -7.87 5.30 14.42
C SER A 134 -6.99 4.62 15.48
N GLU A 135 -7.55 3.68 16.25
CA GLU A 135 -6.81 2.93 17.28
C GLU A 135 -5.77 1.94 16.72
N MET A 136 -5.81 1.64 15.43
CA MET A 136 -4.88 0.71 14.78
C MET A 136 -3.62 1.39 14.24
N PHE A 137 -3.61 2.72 14.10
CA PHE A 137 -2.47 3.44 13.56
C PHE A 137 -1.45 3.71 14.67
N PHE A 138 -0.17 3.51 14.34
CA PHE A 138 0.93 3.59 15.30
C PHE A 138 1.46 5.02 15.37
N GLY A 139 1.50 5.60 16.57
CA GLY A 139 2.01 6.96 16.80
C GLY A 139 1.08 8.04 16.26
N ASP A 140 1.66 9.18 15.91
CA ASP A 140 0.93 10.24 15.21
C ASP A 140 0.65 9.81 13.77
N TYR A 141 -0.60 9.87 13.35
CA TYR A 141 -1.05 9.52 12.01
C TYR A 141 -1.70 10.74 11.34
N PRO A 142 -1.65 10.85 10.00
CA PRO A 142 -2.15 12.02 9.28
C PRO A 142 -3.67 12.17 9.44
N SER A 143 -4.18 13.38 9.22
CA SER A 143 -5.63 13.53 9.03
C SER A 143 -6.08 12.75 7.78
N PHE A 144 -7.37 12.47 7.67
CA PHE A 144 -7.90 11.82 6.48
C PHE A 144 -7.62 12.65 5.22
N GLU A 145 -7.76 13.97 5.33
CA GLU A 145 -7.49 14.92 4.27
C GLU A 145 -6.02 14.87 3.83
N ASP A 146 -5.07 14.94 4.77
CA ASP A 146 -3.63 14.85 4.47
C ASP A 146 -3.25 13.48 3.85
N LEU A 147 -3.90 12.41 4.31
CA LEU A 147 -3.72 11.07 3.76
C LEU A 147 -4.15 11.04 2.29
N MET A 148 -5.32 11.56 1.98
CA MET A 148 -5.85 11.55 0.61
C MET A 148 -5.08 12.49 -0.32
N ASP A 149 -4.61 13.63 0.17
CA ASP A 149 -3.69 14.51 -0.58
C ASP A 149 -2.38 13.79 -0.91
N SER A 150 -1.85 13.01 0.03
CA SER A 150 -0.65 12.18 -0.19
C SER A 150 -0.90 11.09 -1.23
N VAL A 151 -2.07 10.45 -1.22
CA VAL A 151 -2.48 9.45 -2.22
C VAL A 151 -2.57 10.07 -3.62
N LEU A 152 -3.17 11.26 -3.72
CA LEU A 152 -3.26 12.00 -4.98
C LEU A 152 -1.88 12.38 -5.52
N GLU A 153 -0.96 12.81 -4.65
CA GLU A 153 0.40 13.15 -5.10
C GLU A 153 1.17 11.91 -5.54
N LEU A 154 1.05 10.78 -4.83
CA LEU A 154 1.63 9.51 -5.26
C LEU A 154 1.10 9.07 -6.64
N GLU A 155 -0.20 9.23 -6.90
CA GLU A 155 -0.77 8.93 -8.22
C GLU A 155 -0.09 9.76 -9.32
N LYS A 156 0.03 11.08 -9.11
CA LYS A 156 0.70 11.99 -10.06
C LYS A 156 2.17 11.66 -10.26
N GLU A 157 2.88 11.32 -9.19
CA GLU A 157 4.29 10.93 -9.26
C GLU A 157 4.46 9.64 -10.06
N ILE A 158 3.60 8.64 -9.82
CA ILE A 158 3.60 7.40 -10.59
C ILE A 158 3.40 7.70 -12.09
N HIS A 159 2.44 8.55 -12.45
CA HIS A 159 2.19 8.89 -13.86
C HIS A 159 3.38 9.56 -14.56
N LYS A 160 4.29 10.18 -13.79
CA LYS A 160 5.52 10.83 -14.28
C LYS A 160 6.71 9.88 -14.40
N ILE A 161 6.61 8.63 -13.97
CA ILE A 161 7.68 7.64 -14.17
C ILE A 161 7.88 7.46 -15.69
N ASN A 162 9.14 7.56 -16.11
CA ASN A 162 9.58 7.42 -17.50
C ASN A 162 9.91 5.97 -17.84
#